data_AF-A0A527HIG8-F1
#
_entry.id   AF-A0A527HIG8-F1
#
_cell.length_a   1.000
_cell.length_b   1.000
_cell.length_c   1.000
_cell.angle_alpha   90.00
_cell.angle_beta   90.00
_cell.angle_gamma   90.00
#
_symmetry.space_group_name_H-M   'P 1'
#
loop_
_entity.id
_entity.type
_entity.pdbx_description
1 polymer ?
#
loop_
_entity_poly.entity_id
_entity_poly.type
_entity_poly.pdbx_seq_one_letter_code
_entity_poly.pdbx_strand_id
1 'polypeptide(L)'
;FNDGDRLVLEDGGHVEIIAAPEEVYDIRARDGVHLAELAWHIGNRHLAASIEAGRILILRDHVIKAMLEGLGATVTDVSEPFKPVRGAYSGHSGQSHDHGHVHAHSHAEAHSHSHGEAHAHSHSHAGHHHDHD
;
A
#
# COMPACT_ATOMS: atom_id res chain seq x y z
N PHE A 1 12.03 -17.07 1.36
CA PHE A 1 11.66 -18.45 1.72
C PHE A 1 10.19 -18.45 2.15
N ASN A 2 9.46 -19.48 1.78
CA ASN A 2 8.06 -19.69 2.15
C ASN A 2 7.99 -20.71 3.30
N ASP A 3 6.87 -20.69 4.03
CA ASP A 3 6.58 -21.75 5.00
C ASP A 3 6.46 -23.12 4.31
N GLY A 4 7.12 -24.12 4.89
CA GLY A 4 7.33 -25.44 4.32
C GLY A 4 8.61 -25.58 3.46
N ASP A 5 9.32 -24.48 3.18
CA ASP A 5 10.62 -24.56 2.51
C ASP A 5 11.62 -25.31 3.41
N ARG A 6 12.44 -26.17 2.81
CA ARG A 6 13.49 -26.91 3.50
C ARG A 6 14.87 -26.44 3.05
N LEU A 7 15.66 -25.97 3.99
CA LEU A 7 17.07 -25.67 3.79
C LEU A 7 17.87 -26.96 4.03
N VAL A 8 18.73 -27.33 3.08
CA VAL A 8 19.63 -28.49 3.21
C VAL A 8 20.93 -28.03 3.84
N LEU A 9 21.32 -28.70 4.92
CA LEU A 9 22.58 -28.49 5.62
C LEU A 9 23.70 -29.30 4.95
N GLU A 10 24.95 -28.91 5.17
CA GLU A 10 26.13 -29.58 4.60
C GLU A 10 26.29 -31.04 5.08
N ASP A 11 25.67 -31.40 6.21
CA ASP A 11 25.62 -32.74 6.77
C ASP A 11 24.46 -33.60 6.24
N GLY A 12 23.67 -33.07 5.30
CA GLY A 12 22.49 -33.73 4.74
C GLY A 12 21.22 -33.61 5.59
N GLY A 13 21.27 -32.84 6.70
CA GLY A 13 20.09 -32.48 7.47
C GLY A 13 19.18 -31.49 6.75
N HIS A 14 17.93 -31.36 7.20
CA HIS A 14 16.98 -30.38 6.69
C HIS A 14 16.44 -29.49 7.80
N VAL A 15 16.40 -28.17 7.59
CA VAL A 15 15.70 -27.22 8.44
C VAL A 15 14.46 -26.74 7.71
N GLU A 16 13.28 -26.94 8.31
CA GLU A 16 12.01 -26.49 7.75
C GLU A 16 11.67 -25.08 8.26
N ILE A 17 11.26 -24.21 7.34
CA ILE A 17 10.83 -22.86 7.66
C ILE A 17 9.35 -22.92 8.01
N ILE A 18 9.03 -22.58 9.26
CA ILE A 18 7.65 -22.49 9.74
C ILE A 18 7.32 -21.00 9.91
N ALA A 19 6.28 -20.52 9.24
CA ALA A 19 5.75 -19.18 9.43
C ALA A 19 5.21 -19.07 10.85
N ALA A 20 5.71 -18.09 11.59
CA ALA A 20 5.20 -17.79 12.92
C ALA A 20 3.71 -17.39 12.83
N PRO A 21 2.89 -17.72 13.84
CA PRO A 21 1.54 -17.21 13.93
C PRO A 21 1.56 -15.68 14.00
N GLU A 22 0.76 -15.02 13.15
CA GLU A 22 0.62 -13.57 13.13
C GLU A 22 -0.80 -13.17 13.54
N GLU A 23 -0.94 -11.99 14.13
CA GLU A 23 -2.25 -11.42 14.44
C GLU A 23 -2.86 -10.87 13.14
N VAL A 24 -3.88 -11.59 12.64
CA VAL A 24 -4.53 -11.27 11.37
C VAL A 24 -6.05 -11.17 11.54
N TYR A 25 -6.70 -10.65 10.51
CA TYR A 25 -8.14 -10.72 10.37
C TYR A 25 -8.55 -11.83 9.40
N ASP A 26 -9.44 -12.72 9.83
CA ASP A 26 -10.18 -13.64 8.96
C ASP A 26 -11.42 -12.92 8.43
N ILE A 27 -11.40 -12.63 7.12
CA ILE A 27 -12.45 -11.90 6.41
C ILE A 27 -13.26 -12.89 5.57
N ARG A 28 -14.56 -12.98 5.87
CA ARG A 28 -15.50 -13.85 5.16
C ARG A 28 -16.58 -13.06 4.45
N ALA A 29 -16.89 -13.53 3.24
CA ALA A 29 -17.96 -13.00 2.42
C ALA A 29 -19.26 -13.81 2.58
N ARG A 30 -20.32 -13.30 1.97
CA ARG A 30 -21.66 -13.93 1.98
C ARG A 30 -21.77 -15.00 0.88
N ASP A 31 -21.04 -14.78 -0.21
CA ASP A 31 -20.96 -15.64 -1.39
C ASP A 31 -19.65 -15.35 -2.15
N GLY A 32 -19.41 -16.09 -3.24
CA GLY A 32 -18.17 -15.98 -4.02
C GLY A 32 -18.02 -14.66 -4.79
N VAL A 33 -19.12 -14.03 -5.22
CA VAL A 33 -19.06 -12.73 -5.90
C VAL A 33 -18.66 -11.65 -4.90
N HIS A 34 -19.29 -11.65 -3.73
CA HIS A 34 -18.93 -10.74 -2.65
C HIS A 34 -17.47 -10.94 -2.20
N LEU A 35 -16.94 -12.18 -2.18
CA LEU A 35 -15.53 -12.42 -1.87
C LEU A 35 -14.58 -11.77 -2.89
N ALA A 36 -14.92 -11.85 -4.18
CA ALA A 36 -14.15 -11.22 -5.25
C ALA A 36 -14.18 -9.69 -5.15
N GLU A 37 -15.33 -9.09 -4.80
CA GLU A 37 -15.45 -7.65 -4.55
C GLU A 37 -14.58 -7.21 -3.36
N LEU A 38 -14.62 -7.94 -2.24
CA LEU A 38 -13.76 -7.67 -1.08
C LEU A 38 -12.28 -7.76 -1.46
N ALA A 39 -11.87 -8.80 -2.21
CA ALA A 39 -10.50 -8.93 -2.71
C ALA A 39 -10.10 -7.73 -3.58
N TRP A 40 -11.00 -7.24 -4.43
CA TRP A 40 -10.77 -6.05 -5.24
C TRP A 40 -10.56 -4.80 -4.38
N HIS A 41 -11.40 -4.58 -3.37
CA HIS A 41 -11.26 -3.44 -2.44
C HIS A 41 -9.95 -3.49 -1.64
N ILE A 42 -9.55 -4.68 -1.17
CA ILE A 42 -8.28 -4.89 -0.45
C ILE A 42 -7.09 -4.64 -1.38
N GLY A 43 -7.13 -5.17 -2.61
CA GLY A 43 -6.09 -4.99 -3.61
C GLY A 43 -5.91 -3.52 -4.03
N ASN A 44 -7.01 -2.77 -4.18
CA ASN A 44 -6.97 -1.33 -4.48
C ASN A 44 -6.28 -0.49 -3.40
N ARG A 45 -6.09 -1.04 -2.20
CA ARG A 45 -5.37 -0.41 -1.09
C ARG A 45 -3.94 -0.89 -0.95
N HIS A 46 -3.46 -1.72 -1.89
CA HIS A 46 -2.12 -2.30 -1.90
C HIS A 46 -1.78 -3.05 -0.60
N LEU A 47 -2.77 -3.72 -0.01
CA LEU A 47 -2.58 -4.50 1.21
C LEU A 47 -2.07 -5.90 0.87
N ALA A 48 -1.15 -6.40 1.69
CA ALA A 48 -0.79 -7.81 1.67
C ALA A 48 -2.01 -8.64 2.09
N ALA A 49 -2.33 -9.68 1.31
CA ALA A 49 -3.48 -10.53 1.58
C ALA A 49 -3.19 -11.98 1.22
N SER A 50 -3.58 -12.91 2.10
CA SER A 50 -3.68 -14.34 1.76
C SER A 50 -5.09 -14.59 1.25
N ILE A 51 -5.24 -15.29 0.13
CA ILE A 51 -6.55 -15.56 -0.49
C ILE A 51 -6.78 -17.06 -0.50
N GLU A 52 -7.88 -17.47 0.14
CA GLU A 52 -8.34 -18.84 0.19
C GLU A 52 -9.75 -18.96 -0.43
N ALA A 53 -10.23 -20.17 -0.69
CA ALA A 53 -11.48 -20.40 -1.41
C ALA A 53 -12.72 -19.75 -0.75
N GLY A 54 -12.70 -19.50 0.56
CA GLY A 54 -13.84 -18.95 1.30
C GLY A 54 -13.51 -17.77 2.22
N ARG A 55 -12.26 -17.30 2.24
CA ARG A 55 -11.82 -16.22 3.13
C ARG A 55 -10.59 -15.49 2.59
N ILE A 56 -10.35 -14.31 3.13
CA ILE A 56 -9.14 -13.52 2.91
C ILE A 56 -8.52 -13.23 4.28
N LEU A 57 -7.20 -13.37 4.40
CA LEU A 57 -6.46 -12.93 5.58
C LEU A 57 -5.70 -11.65 5.26
N ILE A 58 -5.69 -10.70 6.20
CA ILE A 58 -4.85 -9.50 6.17
C ILE A 58 -4.27 -9.23 7.56
N LEU A 59 -3.17 -8.49 7.63
CA LEU A 59 -2.67 -7.95 8.90
C LEU A 59 -3.69 -7.03 9.55
N ARG A 60 -3.68 -6.98 10.89
CA ARG A 60 -4.63 -6.14 11.64
C ARG A 60 -4.43 -4.65 11.36
N ASP A 61 -5.44 -4.06 10.74
CA ASP A 61 -5.62 -2.62 10.61
C ASP A 61 -7.09 -2.26 10.89
N HIS A 62 -7.34 -1.52 11.98
CA HIS A 62 -8.69 -1.17 12.41
C HIS A 62 -9.46 -0.30 11.41
N VAL A 63 -8.78 0.52 10.60
CA VAL A 63 -9.40 1.35 9.54
C VAL A 63 -9.91 0.44 8.42
N ILE A 64 -9.09 -0.54 8.04
CA ILE A 64 -9.47 -1.53 7.02
C ILE A 64 -10.59 -2.44 7.54
N LYS A 65 -10.54 -2.85 8.82
CA LYS A 65 -11.62 -3.63 9.45
C LYS A 65 -12.96 -2.92 9.33
N ALA A 66 -13.04 -1.66 9.79
CA ALA A 66 -14.28 -0.89 9.73
C ALA A 66 -14.81 -0.72 8.30
N MET A 67 -13.90 -0.53 7.34
CA MET A 67 -14.25 -0.44 5.92
C MET A 67 -14.83 -1.75 5.38
N LEU A 68 -14.21 -2.90 5.68
CA LEU A 68 -14.68 -4.22 5.25
C LEU A 68 -16.01 -4.60 5.91
N GLU A 69 -16.18 -4.30 7.20
CA GLU A 69 -17.45 -4.46 7.91
C GLU A 69 -18.55 -3.58 7.29
N GLY A 70 -18.22 -2.35 6.88
CA GLY A 70 -19.13 -1.45 6.16
C GLY A 70 -19.56 -1.97 4.77
N LEU A 71 -18.72 -2.78 4.12
CA LEU A 71 -19.07 -3.50 2.88
C LEU A 71 -19.87 -4.80 3.16
N GLY A 72 -20.09 -5.12 4.44
CA GLY A 72 -20.87 -6.26 4.90
C GLY A 72 -20.07 -7.56 4.96
N ALA A 73 -18.74 -7.49 5.08
CA ALA A 73 -17.91 -8.63 5.41
C ALA A 73 -18.03 -9.01 6.89
N THR A 74 -17.86 -10.29 7.20
CA THR A 74 -17.61 -10.73 8.59
C THR A 74 -16.11 -10.73 8.83
N VAL A 75 -15.65 -9.95 9.80
CA VAL A 75 -14.22 -9.81 10.13
C VAL A 75 -13.98 -10.32 11.54
N THR A 76 -13.09 -11.29 11.71
CA THR A 76 -12.77 -11.89 13.02
C THR A 76 -11.29 -11.85 13.32
N ASP A 77 -10.96 -11.65 14.59
CA ASP A 77 -9.58 -11.65 15.08
C ASP A 77 -9.08 -13.08 15.25
N VAL A 78 -8.00 -13.43 14.54
CA VAL A 78 -7.38 -14.77 14.61
C VAL A 78 -5.86 -14.64 14.74
N SER A 79 -5.21 -15.73 15.16
CA SER A 79 -3.75 -15.86 15.16
C SER A 79 -3.36 -17.11 14.39
N GLU A 80 -2.81 -16.92 13.19
CA GLU A 80 -2.44 -18.02 12.30
C GLU A 80 -1.29 -17.62 11.37
N PRO A 81 -0.59 -18.58 10.74
CA PRO A 81 0.46 -18.27 9.78
C PRO A 81 -0.07 -17.43 8.61
N PHE A 82 0.60 -16.32 8.31
CA PHE A 82 0.20 -15.41 7.26
C PHE A 82 1.08 -15.56 6.02
N LYS A 83 0.47 -15.94 4.88
CA LYS A 83 1.18 -16.13 3.60
C LYS A 83 0.54 -15.29 2.50
N PRO A 84 0.92 -14.02 2.36
CA PRO A 84 0.31 -13.16 1.36
C PRO A 84 0.63 -13.62 -0.06
N VAL A 85 -0.34 -13.46 -0.97
CA VAL A 85 -0.16 -13.74 -2.39
C VAL A 85 0.91 -12.79 -2.94
N ARG A 86 1.88 -13.36 -3.66
CA ARG A 86 2.91 -12.56 -4.35
C ARG A 86 2.28 -11.78 -5.51
N GLY A 87 2.54 -10.48 -5.55
CA GLY A 87 2.07 -9.62 -6.65
C GLY A 87 2.71 -10.01 -7.99
N ALA A 88 2.04 -9.71 -9.10
CA ALA A 88 2.44 -10.11 -10.46
C ALA A 88 3.86 -9.68 -10.87
N TYR A 89 4.43 -8.65 -10.23
CA TYR A 89 5.75 -8.09 -10.55
C TYR A 89 6.88 -8.50 -9.60
N SER A 90 6.60 -9.34 -8.62
CA SER A 90 7.57 -9.75 -7.59
C SER A 90 8.71 -10.66 -8.09
N GLY A 91 8.77 -10.97 -9.39
CA GLY A 91 9.81 -11.78 -10.03
C GLY A 91 10.93 -11.00 -10.76
N HIS A 92 10.86 -9.67 -10.86
CA HIS A 92 11.83 -8.87 -11.63
C HIS A 92 12.84 -8.07 -10.80
N SER A 93 12.80 -8.14 -9.46
CA SER A 93 13.73 -7.44 -8.58
C SER A 93 14.81 -8.39 -8.03
N GLY A 94 15.47 -9.14 -8.91
CA GLY A 94 16.81 -9.66 -8.62
C GLY A 94 17.82 -8.53 -8.84
N GLN A 95 18.65 -8.25 -7.83
CA GLN A 95 19.60 -7.14 -7.73
C GLN A 95 19.01 -5.74 -7.57
N SER A 96 18.94 -5.26 -6.33
CA SER A 96 19.52 -3.96 -5.93
C SER A 96 19.59 -3.89 -4.40
N HIS A 97 20.74 -4.24 -3.86
CA HIS A 97 21.23 -3.57 -2.66
C HIS A 97 21.60 -2.16 -3.10
N ASP A 98 20.81 -1.15 -2.73
CA ASP A 98 21.36 0.20 -2.68
C ASP A 98 21.23 0.71 -1.24
N HIS A 99 22.38 0.83 -0.63
CA HIS A 99 22.57 1.40 0.69
C HIS A 99 22.35 2.91 0.60
N GLY A 100 21.64 3.46 1.58
CA GLY A 100 21.52 4.89 1.71
C GLY A 100 22.89 5.57 1.78
N HIS A 101 23.06 6.59 0.94
CA HIS A 101 23.99 7.69 1.19
C HIS A 101 23.24 9.02 1.08
N VAL A 102 22.95 9.58 2.25
CA VAL A 102 22.83 11.03 2.44
C VAL A 102 24.19 11.68 2.18
N HIS A 103 24.17 12.87 1.57
CA HIS A 103 25.07 14.05 1.72
C HIS A 103 25.36 14.79 0.39
N ALA A 104 24.65 15.93 0.24
CA ALA A 104 25.05 17.28 -0.19
C ALA A 104 26.15 17.50 -1.26
N HIS A 105 25.90 18.40 -2.21
CA HIS A 105 26.54 19.74 -2.33
C HIS A 105 25.97 20.56 -3.50
N SER A 106 25.82 21.86 -3.25
CA SER A 106 25.31 22.95 -4.09
C SER A 106 26.28 23.37 -5.20
N HIS A 107 25.78 23.67 -6.41
CA HIS A 107 26.34 24.71 -7.28
C HIS A 107 25.22 25.44 -8.02
N ALA A 108 25.33 26.77 -8.01
CA ALA A 108 24.44 27.71 -8.66
C ALA A 108 24.79 27.84 -10.15
N GLU A 109 23.80 27.82 -11.03
CA GLU A 109 23.93 28.49 -12.32
C GLU A 109 22.56 29.03 -12.78
N ALA A 110 22.55 30.33 -13.04
CA ALA A 110 21.42 31.10 -13.49
C ALA A 110 21.17 30.84 -14.98
N HIS A 111 19.93 30.48 -15.33
CA HIS A 111 19.43 30.63 -16.70
C HIS A 111 18.12 31.39 -16.69
N SER A 112 18.26 32.70 -16.91
CA SER A 112 17.21 33.63 -17.24
C SER A 112 16.79 33.42 -18.70
N HIS A 113 15.55 33.01 -18.92
CA HIS A 113 14.91 33.10 -20.23
C HIS A 113 14.02 34.34 -20.28
N SER A 114 14.53 35.34 -21.00
CA SER A 114 13.82 36.54 -21.42
C SER A 114 12.86 36.19 -22.57
N HIS A 115 11.56 36.40 -22.37
CA HIS A 115 10.62 36.65 -23.45
C HIS A 115 9.85 37.94 -23.15
N GLY A 116 10.14 38.98 -23.93
CA GLY A 116 9.41 40.24 -23.94
C GLY A 116 8.15 40.19 -24.80
N GLU A 117 7.29 41.16 -24.52
CA GLU A 117 6.06 41.62 -25.20
C GLU A 117 4.87 40.64 -25.30
N ALA A 118 3.62 40.98 -25.02
CA ALA A 118 2.97 42.18 -24.46
C ALA A 118 1.49 41.82 -24.28
N HIS A 119 0.90 41.95 -23.08
CA HIS A 119 -0.55 42.13 -22.94
C HIS A 119 -0.85 43.00 -21.72
N ALA A 120 -1.37 44.19 -22.01
CA ALA A 120 -1.77 45.20 -21.04
C ALA A 120 -3.07 44.80 -20.33
N HIS A 121 -3.10 44.90 -19.01
CA HIS A 121 -4.35 45.11 -18.27
C HIS A 121 -4.12 46.14 -17.16
N SER A 122 -4.67 47.34 -17.39
CA SER A 122 -4.74 48.44 -16.44
C SER A 122 -5.61 48.10 -15.24
N HIS A 123 -5.12 48.46 -14.05
CA HIS A 123 -5.90 48.50 -12.81
C HIS A 123 -6.88 49.67 -12.81
N SER A 124 -8.06 49.48 -12.23
CA SER A 124 -8.88 50.58 -11.71
C SER A 124 -9.53 50.17 -10.40
N HIS A 125 -9.07 50.79 -9.31
CA HIS A 125 -9.75 50.90 -8.03
C HIS A 125 -10.73 52.07 -8.08
N ALA A 126 -11.99 51.82 -7.69
CA ALA A 126 -12.99 52.80 -7.25
C ALA A 126 -14.18 51.98 -6.72
N GLY A 127 -14.78 52.20 -5.55
CA GLY A 127 -14.56 53.16 -4.48
C GLY A 127 -15.36 52.70 -3.26
N HIS A 128 -15.01 53.26 -2.11
CA HIS A 128 -15.76 53.12 -0.85
C HIS A 128 -17.21 53.59 -0.99
N HIS A 129 -18.16 52.85 -0.40
CA HIS A 129 -19.37 53.46 0.14
C HIS A 129 -19.80 52.73 1.42
N HIS A 130 -19.99 53.52 2.48
CA HIS A 130 -20.63 53.14 3.72
C HIS A 130 -22.15 53.16 3.53
N ASP A 131 -22.88 52.32 4.28
CA ASP A 131 -24.07 52.80 4.97
C ASP A 131 -24.41 51.91 6.18
N HIS A 132 -24.87 52.59 7.23
CA HIS A 132 -25.34 52.06 8.50
C HIS A 132 -26.88 52.05 8.49
N ASP A 133 -27.48 50.90 8.80
CA ASP A 133 -28.53 50.72 9.83
C ASP A 133 -28.83 49.23 10.02
#